data_AF-A0A1V5Q1I6-F1
#
_entry.id   AF-A0A1V5Q1I6-F1
#
_cell.length_a   1.000
_cell.length_b   1.000
_cell.length_c   1.000
_cell.angle_alpha   90.00
_cell.angle_beta   90.00
_cell.angle_gamma   90.00
#
_symmetry.space_group_name_H-M   'P 1'
#
loop_
_entity.id
_entity.type
_entity.pdbx_description
1 polymer ?
#
loop_
_entity_poly.entity_id
_entity_poly.type
_entity_poly.pdbx_seq_one_letter_code
_entity_poly.pdbx_strand_id
1 'polypeptide(L)'
;MTLSASPSIRRDWKTAVILVYVTLALVVDYYNNFLPRKEWDSLLVYLALPLLLLALFRRSPRAYGFRLGDWKRGLGLTLGGWVLMAPILWLAASGADFRAYYTEYWSVHGALGTLAFAAQDLFGWEFFFRGLVLFTLVDLVGGDWAILLQAIIFTLAHQGKPQLETLSCIVGGSAFGWVAWKTGSFYYPFLIHLFVTFFTIWVAVQ
;
A
#
# COMPACT_ATOMS: atom_id res chain seq x y z
N MET A 1 0.04 -22.68 40.22
CA MET A 1 0.34 -21.47 39.44
C MET A 1 -0.27 -21.64 38.06
N THR A 2 -1.56 -21.35 37.95
CA THR A 2 -2.33 -21.47 36.71
C THR A 2 -2.05 -20.24 35.86
N LEU A 3 -1.37 -20.42 34.73
CA LEU A 3 -1.22 -19.37 33.72
C LEU A 3 -2.62 -19.09 33.16
N SER A 4 -3.32 -18.09 33.71
CA SER A 4 -4.49 -17.55 33.03
C SER A 4 -3.97 -16.86 31.78
N ALA A 5 -4.27 -17.45 30.62
CA ALA A 5 -4.09 -16.75 29.36
C ALA A 5 -4.81 -15.40 29.49
N SER A 6 -4.08 -14.29 29.29
CA SER A 6 -4.66 -12.96 29.37
C SER A 6 -5.88 -12.88 28.42
N PRO A 7 -6.97 -12.19 28.81
CA PRO A 7 -8.22 -12.16 28.04
C PRO A 7 -8.14 -11.42 26.69
N SER A 8 -6.93 -11.16 26.17
CA SER A 8 -6.66 -10.29 25.01
C SER A 8 -7.00 -10.92 23.65
N ILE A 9 -6.84 -12.23 23.46
CA ILE A 9 -7.01 -12.87 22.14
C ILE A 9 -8.48 -13.12 21.78
N ARG A 10 -9.36 -13.34 22.76
CA ARG A 10 -10.80 -13.62 22.48
C ARG A 10 -11.56 -12.40 21.93
N ARG A 11 -10.96 -11.21 21.90
CA ARG A 11 -11.72 -9.96 21.78
C ARG A 11 -11.89 -9.38 20.38
N ASP A 12 -11.42 -10.00 19.30
CA ASP A 12 -11.78 -9.48 17.98
C ASP A 12 -11.72 -10.46 16.79
N TRP A 13 -12.68 -11.39 16.73
CA TRP A 13 -12.85 -12.27 15.57
C TRP A 13 -12.93 -11.50 14.24
N LYS A 14 -13.41 -10.25 14.24
CA LYS A 14 -13.47 -9.39 13.06
C LYS A 14 -12.06 -9.04 12.57
N THR A 15 -11.16 -8.74 13.50
CA THR A 15 -9.74 -8.51 13.18
C THR A 15 -9.11 -9.77 12.58
N ALA A 16 -9.41 -10.96 13.14
CA ALA A 16 -8.95 -12.22 12.54
C ALA A 16 -9.51 -12.40 11.11
N VAL A 17 -10.80 -12.10 10.88
CA VAL A 17 -11.39 -12.13 9.53
C VAL A 17 -10.71 -11.14 8.59
N ILE A 18 -10.40 -9.92 9.03
CA ILE A 18 -9.66 -8.94 8.21
C ILE A 18 -8.28 -9.50 7.81
N LEU A 19 -7.53 -10.11 8.73
CA LEU A 19 -6.21 -10.67 8.42
C LEU A 19 -6.28 -11.87 7.47
N VAL A 20 -7.27 -12.75 7.66
CA VAL A 20 -7.54 -13.85 6.71
C VAL A 20 -7.89 -13.27 5.34
N TYR A 21 -8.77 -12.28 5.30
CA TYR A 21 -9.14 -11.59 4.08
C TYR A 21 -7.93 -10.92 3.40
N VAL A 22 -7.03 -10.26 4.13
CA VAL A 22 -5.81 -9.65 3.57
C VAL A 22 -4.97 -10.69 2.84
N THR A 23 -4.78 -11.85 3.46
CA THR A 23 -4.01 -12.94 2.86
C THR A 23 -4.71 -13.49 1.62
N LEU A 24 -6.01 -13.78 1.71
CA LEU A 24 -6.78 -14.32 0.60
C LEU A 24 -6.91 -13.31 -0.55
N ALA A 25 -7.06 -12.02 -0.26
CA ALA A 25 -7.14 -10.97 -1.27
C ALA A 25 -5.87 -10.96 -2.14
N LEU A 26 -4.69 -10.94 -1.51
CA LEU A 26 -3.42 -10.98 -2.23
C LEU A 26 -3.22 -12.28 -3.03
N VAL A 27 -3.52 -13.43 -2.43
CA VAL A 27 -3.35 -14.73 -3.09
C VAL A 27 -4.32 -14.90 -4.25
N VAL A 28 -5.61 -14.56 -4.06
CA VAL A 28 -6.61 -14.76 -5.11
C VAL A 28 -6.40 -13.75 -6.25
N ASP A 29 -6.07 -12.48 -5.96
CA ASP A 29 -5.74 -11.48 -6.99
C ASP A 29 -4.47 -11.85 -7.80
N TYR A 30 -3.51 -12.53 -7.17
CA TYR A 30 -2.34 -13.07 -7.88
C TYR A 30 -2.73 -14.11 -8.94
N TYR A 31 -3.69 -15.00 -8.63
CA TYR A 31 -4.08 -16.10 -9.53
C TYR A 31 -5.22 -15.76 -10.50
N ASN A 32 -5.95 -14.66 -10.29
CA ASN A 32 -7.19 -14.39 -11.01
C ASN A 32 -7.22 -12.98 -11.58
N ASN A 33 -8.09 -12.81 -12.59
CA ASN A 33 -8.56 -11.50 -13.05
C ASN A 33 -10.07 -11.50 -12.85
N PHE A 34 -10.59 -10.60 -12.01
CA PHE A 34 -12.02 -10.56 -11.69
C PHE A 34 -12.81 -9.71 -12.66
N LEU A 35 -12.20 -8.62 -13.12
CA LEU A 35 -12.75 -7.69 -14.08
C LEU A 35 -12.05 -7.84 -15.44
N PRO A 36 -12.69 -7.38 -16.54
CA PRO A 36 -12.10 -7.48 -17.89
C PRO A 36 -10.74 -6.80 -18.04
N ARG A 37 -10.40 -5.93 -17.10
CA ARG A 37 -9.20 -5.11 -17.05
C ARG A 37 -8.62 -5.24 -15.65
N LYS A 38 -7.45 -5.88 -15.53
CA LYS A 38 -6.84 -6.24 -14.25
C LYS A 38 -6.63 -5.02 -13.35
N GLU A 39 -6.40 -3.85 -13.92
CA GLU A 39 -6.24 -2.61 -13.15
C GLU A 39 -7.43 -2.30 -12.25
N TRP A 40 -8.65 -2.65 -12.66
CA TRP A 40 -9.85 -2.41 -11.84
C TRP A 40 -9.99 -3.38 -10.68
N ASP A 41 -9.28 -4.52 -10.72
CA ASP A 41 -9.30 -5.49 -9.63
C ASP A 41 -8.76 -4.85 -8.36
N SER A 42 -7.81 -3.91 -8.44
CA SER A 42 -7.33 -3.17 -7.27
C SER A 42 -8.43 -2.36 -6.59
N LEU A 43 -9.27 -1.63 -7.34
CA LEU A 43 -10.39 -0.90 -6.74
C LEU A 43 -11.46 -1.84 -6.16
N LEU A 44 -11.67 -3.01 -6.76
CA LEU A 44 -12.62 -3.97 -6.23
C LEU A 44 -12.07 -4.66 -4.96
N VAL A 45 -10.92 -5.29 -5.08
CA VAL A 45 -10.29 -6.16 -4.10
C VAL A 45 -9.59 -5.37 -3.00
N TYR A 46 -9.00 -4.21 -3.27
CA TYR A 46 -8.23 -3.45 -2.28
C TYR A 46 -8.95 -2.20 -1.76
N LEU A 47 -10.13 -1.85 -2.30
CA LEU A 47 -10.94 -0.73 -1.82
C LEU A 47 -12.40 -1.07 -1.50
N ALA A 48 -13.16 -1.56 -2.48
CA ALA A 48 -14.60 -1.77 -2.34
C ALA A 48 -14.92 -2.91 -1.36
N LEU A 49 -14.28 -4.08 -1.52
CA LEU A 49 -14.46 -5.22 -0.60
C LEU A 49 -13.97 -4.92 0.82
N PRO A 50 -12.82 -4.26 1.04
CA PRO A 50 -12.42 -3.78 2.37
C PRO A 50 -13.44 -2.84 3.01
N LEU A 51 -13.97 -1.86 2.26
CA LEU A 51 -14.97 -0.93 2.76
C LEU A 51 -16.29 -1.65 3.11
N LEU A 52 -16.71 -2.60 2.28
CA LEU A 52 -17.86 -3.45 2.55
C LEU A 52 -17.65 -4.26 3.84
N LEU A 53 -16.46 -4.86 4.02
CA LEU A 53 -16.12 -5.61 5.22
C LEU A 53 -16.18 -4.73 6.48
N LEU A 54 -15.62 -3.51 6.42
CA LEU A 54 -15.72 -2.54 7.51
C LEU A 54 -17.18 -2.16 7.81
N ALA A 55 -18.00 -1.93 6.78
CA ALA A 55 -19.41 -1.62 6.92
C ALA A 55 -20.20 -2.76 7.59
N LEU A 56 -20.00 -4.01 7.15
CA LEU A 56 -20.59 -5.22 7.76
C LEU A 56 -20.19 -5.37 9.23
N PHE A 57 -18.94 -5.02 9.56
CA PHE A 57 -18.43 -5.01 10.92
C PHE A 57 -18.83 -3.79 11.74
N ARG A 58 -19.56 -2.84 11.15
CA ARG A 58 -19.94 -1.54 11.74
C ARG A 58 -18.73 -0.76 12.24
N ARG A 59 -17.59 -0.88 11.55
CA ARG A 59 -16.38 -0.09 11.81
C ARG A 59 -16.36 1.12 10.88
N SER A 60 -16.00 2.27 11.43
CA SER A 60 -15.89 3.49 10.63
C SER A 60 -14.64 3.42 9.73
N PRO A 61 -14.75 3.66 8.40
CA PRO A 61 -13.58 3.78 7.53
C PRO A 61 -12.58 4.85 8.01
N ARG A 62 -13.07 5.88 8.73
CA ARG A 62 -12.21 6.93 9.31
C ARG A 62 -11.17 6.37 10.29
N ALA A 63 -11.47 5.27 10.98
CA ALA A 63 -10.52 4.59 11.87
C ALA A 63 -9.39 3.89 11.09
N TYR A 64 -9.60 3.65 9.79
CA TYR A 64 -8.66 3.02 8.87
C TYR A 64 -8.06 4.01 7.87
N GLY A 65 -8.02 5.30 8.23
CA GLY A 65 -7.34 6.31 7.42
C GLY A 65 -8.18 6.96 6.31
N PHE A 66 -9.48 6.66 6.17
CA PHE A 66 -10.41 7.43 5.32
C PHE A 66 -10.77 8.78 5.95
N ARG A 67 -9.75 9.59 6.18
CA ARG A 67 -9.83 10.94 6.73
C ARG A 67 -8.56 11.69 6.34
N LEU A 68 -8.61 13.01 6.32
CA LEU A 68 -7.42 13.82 6.09
C LEU A 68 -6.45 13.79 7.28
N GLY A 69 -6.95 13.58 8.50
CA GLY A 69 -6.08 13.51 9.69
C GLY A 69 -5.28 14.81 9.89
N ASP A 70 -4.00 14.69 10.28
CA ASP A 70 -3.08 15.83 10.36
C ASP A 70 -2.57 16.22 8.97
N TRP A 71 -3.39 16.98 8.26
CA TRP A 71 -3.16 17.27 6.85
C TRP A 71 -1.96 18.17 6.58
N LYS A 72 -1.61 19.06 7.51
CA LYS A 72 -0.44 19.94 7.37
C LYS A 72 0.84 19.12 7.42
N ARG A 73 0.94 18.23 8.41
CA ARG A 73 2.03 17.27 8.50
C ARG A 73 2.05 16.34 7.30
N GLY A 74 0.88 15.85 6.88
CA GLY A 74 0.73 14.98 5.72
C GLY A 74 1.30 15.58 4.44
N LEU A 75 0.88 16.80 4.08
CA LEU A 75 1.40 17.48 2.89
C LEU A 75 2.90 17.77 2.99
N GLY A 76 3.38 18.17 4.16
CA GLY A 76 4.81 18.38 4.40
C GLY A 76 5.64 17.11 4.18
N LEU A 77 5.14 15.97 4.68
CA LEU A 77 5.77 14.66 4.48
C LEU A 77 5.66 14.19 3.02
N THR A 78 4.57 14.47 2.32
CA THR A 78 4.43 14.17 0.89
C THR A 78 5.47 14.92 0.07
N LEU A 79 5.57 16.24 0.25
CA LEU A 79 6.55 17.06 -0.47
C LEU A 79 7.98 16.65 -0.13
N GLY A 80 8.29 16.42 1.15
CA GLY A 80 9.58 15.91 1.58
C GLY A 80 9.91 14.54 0.97
N GLY A 81 8.93 13.65 0.90
CA GLY A 81 9.05 12.34 0.26
C GLY A 81 9.35 12.45 -1.23
N TRP A 82 8.68 13.34 -1.96
CA TRP A 82 8.95 13.57 -3.38
C TRP A 82 10.37 14.08 -3.61
N VAL A 83 10.79 15.10 -2.87
CA VAL A 83 12.14 15.70 -2.98
C VAL A 83 13.22 14.67 -2.64
N LEU A 84 13.02 13.88 -1.60
CA LEU A 84 13.96 12.83 -1.19
C LEU A 84 14.05 11.70 -2.21
N MET A 85 12.90 11.23 -2.71
CA MET A 85 12.86 10.06 -3.58
C MET A 85 13.32 10.38 -5.01
N ALA A 86 13.11 11.61 -5.52
CA ALA A 86 13.49 11.98 -6.88
C ALA A 86 14.95 11.61 -7.24
N PRO A 87 15.99 12.03 -6.50
CA PRO A 87 17.38 11.65 -6.83
C PRO A 87 17.65 10.16 -6.65
N ILE A 88 17.03 9.50 -5.67
CA ILE A 88 17.20 8.06 -5.42
C ILE A 88 16.65 7.25 -6.59
N LEU A 89 15.43 7.58 -7.03
CA LEU A 89 14.76 6.90 -8.14
C LEU A 89 15.45 7.19 -9.47
N TRP A 90 15.97 8.39 -9.67
CA TRP A 90 16.77 8.70 -10.86
C TRP A 90 17.95 7.73 -11.00
N LEU A 91 18.68 7.49 -9.91
CA LEU A 91 19.82 6.58 -9.94
C LEU A 91 19.40 5.11 -10.01
N ALA A 92 18.38 4.70 -9.26
CA ALA A 92 17.95 3.31 -9.15
C ALA A 92 17.21 2.83 -10.41
N ALA A 93 16.30 3.63 -10.96
CA ALA A 93 15.42 3.23 -12.06
C ALA A 93 16.08 3.31 -13.45
N SER A 94 17.29 3.87 -13.56
CA SER A 94 18.10 3.82 -14.79
C SER A 94 18.76 2.45 -15.04
N GLY A 95 18.50 1.44 -14.19
CA GLY A 95 18.98 0.06 -14.36
C GLY A 95 18.36 -0.65 -15.56
N ALA A 96 19.08 -1.63 -16.13
CA ALA A 96 18.61 -2.39 -17.30
C ALA A 96 17.37 -3.26 -16.99
N ASP A 97 17.26 -3.74 -15.75
CA ASP A 97 16.12 -4.49 -15.22
C ASP A 97 14.85 -3.63 -15.14
N PHE A 98 14.96 -2.38 -14.68
CA PHE A 98 13.84 -1.43 -14.69
C PHE A 98 13.39 -1.08 -16.10
N ARG A 99 14.33 -0.81 -17.02
CA ARG A 99 13.99 -0.55 -18.43
C ARG A 99 13.26 -1.74 -19.04
N ALA A 100 13.78 -2.95 -18.85
CA ALA A 100 13.18 -4.17 -19.38
C ALA A 100 11.75 -4.39 -18.84
N TYR A 101 11.52 -4.07 -17.57
CA TYR A 101 10.20 -4.23 -16.94
C TYR A 101 9.18 -3.17 -17.38
N TYR A 102 9.59 -1.91 -17.53
CA TYR A 102 8.65 -0.78 -17.71
C TYR A 102 8.49 -0.27 -19.14
N THR A 103 9.36 -0.64 -20.08
CA THR A 103 9.30 -0.13 -21.46
C THR A 103 8.00 -0.48 -22.16
N GLU A 104 7.56 -1.74 -22.09
CA GLU A 104 6.31 -2.17 -22.74
C GLU A 104 5.12 -1.40 -22.17
N TYR A 105 5.03 -1.34 -20.83
CA TYR A 105 3.98 -0.63 -20.12
C TYR A 105 3.88 0.84 -20.56
N TRP A 106 5.01 1.56 -20.58
CA TRP A 106 5.06 2.95 -21.04
C TRP A 106 4.66 3.09 -22.51
N SER A 107 5.10 2.19 -23.38
CA SER A 107 4.80 2.27 -24.82
C SER A 107 3.29 2.13 -25.11
N VAL A 108 2.57 1.36 -24.30
CA VAL A 108 1.11 1.21 -24.42
C VAL A 108 0.36 2.42 -23.83
N HIS A 109 0.82 2.97 -22.71
CA HIS A 109 0.04 3.94 -21.92
C HIS A 109 0.45 5.40 -22.12
N GLY A 110 1.71 5.66 -22.48
CA GLY A 110 2.32 6.99 -22.47
C GLY A 110 2.28 7.65 -21.09
N ALA A 111 2.64 8.94 -21.03
CA ALA A 111 2.71 9.67 -19.76
C ALA A 111 1.35 9.78 -19.05
N LEU A 112 0.33 10.29 -19.74
CA LEU A 112 -1.00 10.51 -19.13
C LEU A 112 -1.69 9.19 -18.78
N GLY A 113 -1.57 8.16 -19.64
CA GLY A 113 -2.14 6.85 -19.34
C GLY A 113 -1.45 6.17 -18.16
N THR A 114 -0.12 6.28 -18.06
CA THR A 114 0.66 5.78 -16.91
C THR A 114 0.21 6.45 -15.62
N LEU A 115 0.07 7.78 -15.62
CA LEU A 115 -0.37 8.52 -14.44
C LEU A 115 -1.80 8.14 -14.04
N ALA A 116 -2.71 8.04 -15.01
CA ALA A 116 -4.12 7.68 -14.75
C ALA A 116 -4.25 6.25 -14.20
N PHE A 117 -3.55 5.29 -14.80
CA PHE A 117 -3.50 3.92 -14.32
C PHE A 117 -2.92 3.87 -12.91
N ALA A 118 -1.75 4.48 -12.68
CA ALA A 118 -1.09 4.43 -11.38
C ALA A 118 -1.96 5.07 -10.29
N ALA A 119 -2.63 6.18 -10.58
CA ALA A 119 -3.55 6.79 -9.63
C ALA A 119 -4.74 5.88 -9.29
N GLN A 120 -5.31 5.21 -10.30
CA GLN A 120 -6.44 4.30 -10.13
C GLN A 120 -6.05 3.05 -9.34
N ASP A 121 -4.93 2.43 -9.69
CA ASP A 121 -4.43 1.20 -9.06
C ASP A 121 -3.94 1.44 -7.63
N LEU A 122 -3.12 2.48 -7.43
CA LEU A 122 -2.50 2.74 -6.14
C LEU A 122 -3.48 3.25 -5.09
N PHE A 123 -4.62 3.80 -5.48
CA PHE A 123 -5.59 4.29 -4.49
C PHE A 123 -6.18 3.14 -3.67
N GLY A 124 -6.56 2.04 -4.33
CA GLY A 124 -6.98 0.81 -3.65
C GLY A 124 -5.82 0.18 -2.88
N TRP A 125 -4.67 0.04 -3.54
CA TRP A 125 -3.45 -0.52 -2.94
C TRP A 125 -3.04 0.15 -1.64
N GLU A 126 -3.00 1.48 -1.61
CA GLU A 126 -2.59 2.24 -0.43
C GLU A 126 -3.65 2.25 0.66
N PHE A 127 -4.95 2.25 0.31
CA PHE A 127 -5.95 2.02 1.34
C PHE A 127 -5.80 0.63 1.96
N PHE A 128 -5.56 -0.41 1.17
CA PHE A 128 -5.41 -1.77 1.68
C PHE A 128 -4.21 -1.88 2.62
N PHE A 129 -3.02 -1.41 2.23
CA PHE A 129 -1.83 -1.52 3.08
C PHE A 129 -1.77 -0.48 4.21
N ARG A 130 -1.93 0.81 3.90
CA ARG A 130 -1.75 1.93 4.86
C ARG A 130 -3.03 2.29 5.60
N GLY A 131 -4.18 1.80 5.13
CA GLY A 131 -5.45 1.87 5.82
C GLY A 131 -5.80 0.56 6.53
N LEU A 132 -6.35 -0.40 5.79
CA LEU A 132 -6.91 -1.63 6.33
C LEU A 132 -5.88 -2.44 7.13
N VAL A 133 -4.78 -2.87 6.52
CA VAL A 133 -3.76 -3.73 7.14
C VAL A 133 -3.11 -3.02 8.32
N LEU A 134 -2.57 -1.81 8.09
CA LEU A 134 -1.86 -1.06 9.11
C LEU A 134 -2.73 -0.83 10.35
N PHE A 135 -3.91 -0.21 10.22
CA PHE A 135 -4.72 0.13 11.40
C PHE A 135 -5.36 -1.10 12.05
N THR A 136 -5.58 -2.20 11.32
CA THR A 136 -5.95 -3.50 11.92
C THR A 136 -4.82 -4.04 12.80
N LEU A 137 -3.57 -3.93 12.35
CA LEU A 137 -2.41 -4.40 13.11
C LEU A 137 -2.07 -3.48 14.28
N VAL A 138 -2.30 -2.17 14.18
CA VAL A 138 -2.09 -1.21 15.28
C VAL A 138 -2.88 -1.64 16.52
N ASP A 139 -4.13 -2.08 16.33
CA ASP A 139 -5.00 -2.55 17.42
C ASP A 139 -4.49 -3.86 18.06
N LEU A 140 -3.72 -4.67 17.32
CA LEU A 140 -3.22 -5.98 17.77
C LEU A 140 -1.85 -5.92 18.44
N VAL A 141 -0.90 -5.20 17.84
CA VAL A 141 0.52 -5.27 18.19
C VAL A 141 1.14 -3.90 18.49
N GLY A 142 0.34 -2.82 18.41
CA GLY A 142 0.82 -1.45 18.55
C GLY A 142 1.47 -0.91 17.27
N GLY A 143 1.69 0.41 17.24
CA GLY A 143 2.10 1.13 16.03
C GLY A 143 3.42 0.68 15.41
N ASP A 144 4.47 0.52 16.23
CA ASP A 144 5.81 0.23 15.73
C ASP A 144 5.87 -1.15 15.05
N TRP A 145 5.31 -2.18 15.69
CA TRP A 145 5.23 -3.52 15.10
C TRP A 145 4.24 -3.59 13.94
N ALA A 146 3.13 -2.85 13.98
CA ALA A 146 2.18 -2.80 12.89
C ALA A 146 2.81 -2.26 11.60
N ILE A 147 3.66 -1.24 11.69
CA ILE A 147 4.41 -0.70 10.56
C ILE A 147 5.32 -1.78 9.96
N LEU A 148 6.12 -2.45 10.78
CA LEU A 148 7.04 -3.49 10.29
C LEU A 148 6.28 -4.66 9.65
N LEU A 149 5.25 -5.19 10.31
CA LEU A 149 4.47 -6.32 9.81
C LEU A 149 3.73 -5.99 8.51
N GLN A 150 3.13 -4.80 8.43
CA GLN A 150 2.53 -4.29 7.19
C GLN A 150 3.58 -4.18 6.08
N ALA A 151 4.76 -3.66 6.37
CA ALA A 151 5.84 -3.51 5.40
C ALA A 151 6.36 -4.86 4.89
N ILE A 152 6.42 -5.89 5.74
CA ILE A 152 6.77 -7.26 5.35
C ILE A 152 5.74 -7.80 4.33
N ILE A 153 4.44 -7.70 4.64
CA ILE A 153 3.37 -8.17 3.73
C ILE A 153 3.43 -7.38 2.40
N PHE A 154 3.60 -6.07 2.48
CA PHE A 154 3.74 -5.20 1.30
C PHE A 154 4.95 -5.60 0.43
N THR A 155 6.09 -5.91 1.05
CA THR A 155 7.31 -6.35 0.34
C THR A 155 7.07 -7.65 -0.41
N LEU A 156 6.42 -8.63 0.24
CA LEU A 156 6.08 -9.90 -0.40
C LEU A 156 5.09 -9.70 -1.55
N ALA A 157 4.15 -8.76 -1.43
CA ALA A 157 3.22 -8.42 -2.49
C ALA A 157 3.87 -7.74 -3.71
N HIS A 158 5.15 -7.37 -3.66
CA HIS A 158 5.91 -6.81 -4.79
C HIS A 158 6.73 -7.86 -5.56
N GLN A 159 6.63 -9.14 -5.19
CA GLN A 159 7.30 -10.20 -5.93
C GLN A 159 6.95 -10.17 -7.42
N GLY A 160 7.96 -10.34 -8.27
CA GLY A 160 7.85 -10.25 -9.73
C GLY A 160 8.27 -8.89 -10.30
N LYS A 161 8.45 -7.86 -9.47
CA LYS A 161 9.06 -6.58 -9.86
C LYS A 161 10.59 -6.65 -9.90
N PRO A 162 11.30 -5.63 -10.44
CA PRO A 162 12.74 -5.52 -10.33
C PRO A 162 13.23 -5.77 -8.90
N GLN A 163 14.35 -6.49 -8.76
CA GLN A 163 14.81 -6.95 -7.45
C GLN A 163 15.08 -5.79 -6.49
N LEU A 164 15.71 -4.72 -6.99
CA LEU A 164 16.00 -3.53 -6.19
C LEU A 164 14.71 -2.85 -5.70
N GLU A 165 13.67 -2.76 -6.55
CA GLU A 165 12.37 -2.25 -6.15
C GLU A 165 11.78 -3.11 -5.02
N THR A 166 11.72 -4.43 -5.22
CA THR A 166 11.17 -5.37 -4.24
C THR A 166 11.91 -5.30 -2.90
N LEU A 167 13.25 -5.29 -2.90
CA LEU A 167 14.03 -5.18 -1.67
C LEU A 167 13.83 -3.83 -0.99
N SER A 168 13.69 -2.75 -1.75
CA SER A 168 13.45 -1.42 -1.21
C SER A 168 12.06 -1.28 -0.57
N CYS A 169 11.10 -2.15 -0.92
CA CYS A 169 9.74 -2.13 -0.37
C CYS A 169 9.69 -2.35 1.14
N ILE A 170 10.69 -2.96 1.79
CA ILE A 170 10.68 -3.05 3.26
C ILE A 170 10.92 -1.67 3.90
N VAL A 171 11.80 -0.88 3.29
CA VAL A 171 12.14 0.48 3.73
C VAL A 171 11.02 1.45 3.34
N GLY A 172 10.64 1.47 2.06
CA GLY A 172 9.54 2.31 1.57
C GLY A 172 8.19 1.93 2.21
N GLY A 173 7.95 0.63 2.37
CA GLY A 173 6.88 0.02 3.16
C GLY A 173 6.72 0.67 4.51
N SER A 174 7.80 0.60 5.29
CA SER A 174 7.87 1.14 6.65
C SER A 174 7.73 2.65 6.69
N ALA A 175 8.39 3.38 5.78
CA ALA A 175 8.30 4.84 5.71
C ALA A 175 6.86 5.30 5.44
N PHE A 176 6.19 4.68 4.48
CA PHE A 176 4.80 5.02 4.13
C PHE A 176 3.84 4.60 5.24
N GLY A 177 4.06 3.44 5.87
CA GLY A 177 3.32 3.01 7.06
C GLY A 177 3.45 4.01 8.20
N TRP A 178 4.65 4.52 8.45
CA TRP A 178 4.89 5.59 9.43
C TRP A 178 4.16 6.88 9.08
N VAL A 179 4.20 7.32 7.82
CA VAL A 179 3.45 8.52 7.37
C VAL A 179 1.96 8.34 7.62
N ALA A 180 1.38 7.19 7.24
CA ALA A 180 -0.04 6.89 7.50
C ALA A 180 -0.35 6.89 9.00
N TRP A 181 0.48 6.24 9.81
CA TRP A 181 0.27 6.17 11.25
C TRP A 181 0.33 7.54 11.91
N LYS A 182 1.33 8.37 11.56
CA LYS A 182 1.50 9.71 12.14
C LYS A 182 0.45 10.72 11.70
N THR A 183 -0.05 10.60 10.48
CA THR A 183 -1.09 11.50 9.96
C THR A 183 -2.49 10.98 10.27
N GLY A 184 -2.65 9.68 10.47
CA GLY A 184 -3.93 9.00 10.56
C GLY A 184 -4.65 8.89 9.22
N SER A 185 -3.92 8.89 8.10
CA SER A 185 -4.45 8.95 6.73
C SER A 185 -3.59 8.19 5.72
N PHE A 186 -4.22 7.41 4.83
CA PHE A 186 -3.51 6.74 3.72
C PHE A 186 -3.34 7.66 2.49
N TYR A 187 -3.99 8.83 2.47
CA TYR A 187 -3.90 9.74 1.31
C TYR A 187 -2.48 10.26 1.08
N TYR A 188 -1.71 10.52 2.13
CA TYR A 188 -0.34 11.04 1.98
C TYR A 188 0.64 9.99 1.47
N PRO A 189 0.64 8.74 1.98
CA PRO A 189 1.33 7.63 1.34
C PRO A 189 0.90 7.41 -0.11
N PHE A 190 -0.39 7.52 -0.42
CA PHE A 190 -0.89 7.44 -1.81
C PHE A 190 -0.25 8.50 -2.72
N LEU A 191 -0.20 9.76 -2.29
CA LEU A 191 0.45 10.82 -3.07
C LEU A 191 1.96 10.59 -3.24
N ILE A 192 2.63 10.06 -2.22
CA ILE A 192 4.05 9.70 -2.30
C ILE A 192 4.24 8.53 -3.27
N HIS A 193 3.45 7.48 -3.14
CA HIS A 193 3.55 6.28 -3.96
C HIS A 193 3.22 6.59 -5.43
N LEU A 194 2.19 7.40 -5.69
CA LEU A 194 1.86 7.84 -7.05
C LEU A 194 3.05 8.52 -7.74
N PHE A 195 3.73 9.43 -7.02
CA PHE A 195 4.95 10.04 -7.51
C PHE A 195 6.06 9.00 -7.72
N VAL A 196 6.32 8.14 -6.74
CA VAL A 196 7.38 7.12 -6.81
C VAL A 196 7.17 6.20 -8.01
N THR A 197 5.96 5.68 -8.22
CA THR A 197 5.63 4.80 -9.33
C THR A 197 5.73 5.52 -10.67
N PHE A 198 5.07 6.67 -10.83
CA PHE A 198 5.11 7.41 -12.09
C PHE A 198 6.54 7.81 -12.45
N PHE A 199 7.29 8.35 -11.49
CA PHE A 199 8.66 8.82 -11.71
C PHE A 199 9.62 7.66 -12.00
N THR A 200 9.47 6.52 -11.32
CA THR A 200 10.26 5.30 -11.62
C THR A 200 10.03 4.84 -13.06
N ILE A 201 8.76 4.72 -13.47
CA ILE A 201 8.40 4.29 -14.84
C ILE A 201 8.96 5.29 -15.86
N TRP A 202 8.79 6.59 -15.62
CA TRP A 202 9.28 7.63 -16.51
C TRP A 202 10.81 7.62 -16.64
N VAL A 203 11.56 7.52 -15.53
CA VAL A 203 13.03 7.42 -15.55
C VAL A 203 13.49 6.15 -16.28
N ALA A 204 12.79 5.03 -16.10
CA ALA A 204 13.11 3.76 -16.75
C ALA A 204 12.94 3.79 -18.28
N VAL A 205 12.40 4.86 -18.86
CA VAL A 205 12.24 5.01 -20.31
C VAL A 205 12.90 6.27 -20.89
N GLN A 206 13.72 6.95 -20.07
CA GLN A 206 14.65 7.98 -20.56
C GLN A 206 15.97 7.35 -21.01
#